data_AF-A0A6V7WKE6-F1
#
_entry.id   AF-A0A6V7WKE6-F1
#
_cell.length_a   1.000
_cell.length_b   1.000
_cell.length_c   1.000
_cell.angle_alpha   90.00
_cell.angle_beta   90.00
_cell.angle_gamma   90.00
#
_symmetry.space_group_name_H-M   'P 1'
#
loop_
_entity.id
_entity.type
_entity.pdbx_description
1 polymer ?
#
loop_
_entity_poly.entity_id
_entity_poly.type
_entity_poly.pdbx_seq_one_letter_code
_entity_poly.pdbx_strand_id
1 'polypeptide(L)'
;MQIFSNQPLYLINQCEIDIEILPNESRFVLIAPPTAPGIPQTNRYQFEVINCKLYVKKVDIMDGLALDIAKKLDMRPARYAIRKTMMKPLFISQGRYEFNANLFMDQIPRRVILGLVSNSDYVGAIDRSPFNFQPFNMREISIIANGRSYPQAPYDLDFPNGKFARAFNDMNEAIGFANSLESNGITFEQYAYTHCIFVFNLTNSGEDQSGLFDLIRNGTTAVNIKFSQPIPEGGVMLIVMGEADSLIMLDKNRTITSDTTI
;
A
#
# COMPACT_ATOMS: atom_id res chain seq x y z
N MET A 1 6.43 5.11 -9.86
CA MET A 1 5.59 6.31 -9.77
C MET A 1 4.19 5.94 -10.23
N GLN A 2 3.37 5.44 -9.30
CA GLN A 2 2.08 4.80 -9.61
C GLN A 2 0.88 5.75 -9.35
N ILE A 3 1.15 6.98 -8.89
CA ILE A 3 0.13 7.91 -8.39
C ILE A 3 -0.76 8.47 -9.53
N PHE A 4 -0.24 8.58 -10.76
CA PHE A 4 -1.01 8.98 -11.94
C PHE A 4 -1.35 7.85 -12.92
N SER A 5 -0.83 6.63 -12.70
CA SER A 5 -0.93 5.54 -13.69
C SER A 5 -2.22 4.73 -13.63
N ASN A 6 -3.13 5.04 -12.71
CA ASN A 6 -4.41 4.34 -12.59
C ASN A 6 -5.63 5.20 -13.00
N GLN A 7 -5.40 6.26 -13.79
CA GLN A 7 -6.44 7.10 -14.37
C GLN A 7 -6.30 7.11 -15.91
N PRO A 8 -7.27 6.57 -16.69
CA PRO A 8 -7.22 6.55 -18.17
C PRO A 8 -7.30 7.92 -18.88
N LEU A 9 -7.67 9.00 -18.19
CA LEU A 9 -7.87 10.34 -18.76
C LEU A 9 -6.58 11.14 -18.82
N TYR A 10 -6.37 11.85 -19.94
CA TYR A 10 -5.29 12.82 -20.09
C TYR A 10 -5.51 14.05 -19.21
N LEU A 11 -4.44 14.59 -18.65
CA LEU A 11 -4.46 15.86 -17.94
C LEU A 11 -4.75 17.01 -18.92
N ILE A 12 -5.58 17.97 -18.52
CA ILE A 12 -5.84 19.16 -19.33
C ILE A 12 -4.56 20.00 -19.51
N ASN A 13 -4.55 20.82 -20.56
CA ASN A 13 -3.41 21.69 -20.86
C ASN A 13 -3.16 22.72 -19.74
N GLN A 14 -1.91 23.21 -19.67
CA GLN A 14 -1.49 24.27 -18.75
C GLN A 14 -1.62 23.90 -17.26
N CYS A 15 -1.58 22.61 -16.92
CA CYS A 15 -1.38 22.17 -15.54
C CYS A 15 0.12 22.11 -15.21
N GLU A 16 0.47 22.62 -14.03
CA GLU A 16 1.77 22.42 -13.41
C GLU A 16 1.79 21.06 -12.71
N ILE A 17 2.91 20.34 -12.81
CA ILE A 17 3.11 19.04 -12.16
C ILE A 17 4.45 19.10 -11.44
N ASP A 18 4.39 19.09 -10.12
CA ASP A 18 5.56 18.95 -9.27
C ASP A 18 5.81 17.49 -8.93
N ILE A 19 7.07 17.08 -9.08
CA ILE A 19 7.51 15.72 -8.82
C ILE A 19 8.66 15.78 -7.82
N GLU A 20 8.41 15.21 -6.65
CA GLU A 20 9.43 15.04 -5.61
C GLU A 20 9.83 13.57 -5.51
N ILE A 21 11.14 13.32 -5.42
CA ILE A 21 11.71 11.98 -5.26
C ILE A 21 12.59 12.02 -4.01
N LEU A 22 12.21 11.24 -3.01
CA LEU A 22 12.91 11.14 -1.73
C LEU A 22 13.51 9.73 -1.60
N PRO A 23 14.81 9.54 -1.85
CA PRO A 23 15.46 8.25 -1.66
C PRO A 23 15.61 7.94 -0.17
N ASN A 24 15.40 6.67 0.20
CA ASN A 24 15.76 6.18 1.54
C ASN A 24 17.28 6.04 1.69
N GLU A 25 17.73 5.89 2.94
CA GLU A 25 19.14 5.67 3.25
C GLU A 25 19.69 4.38 2.62
N SER A 26 21.01 4.36 2.36
CA SER A 26 21.68 3.22 1.72
C SER A 26 21.48 1.89 2.46
N ARG A 27 21.39 1.91 3.80
CA ARG A 27 21.16 0.73 4.64
C ARG A 27 19.77 0.10 4.46
N PHE A 28 18.82 0.83 3.90
CA PHE A 28 17.47 0.34 3.63
C PHE A 28 17.36 -0.20 2.21
N VAL A 29 17.99 0.47 1.24
CA VAL A 29 17.84 0.16 -0.18
C VAL A 29 18.83 -0.88 -0.70
N LEU A 30 19.91 -1.18 0.04
CA LEU A 30 20.94 -2.15 -0.34
C LEU A 30 21.01 -3.30 0.67
N ILE A 31 21.19 -4.51 0.14
CA ILE A 31 21.61 -5.68 0.91
C ILE A 31 23.03 -5.99 0.50
N ALA A 32 23.96 -5.85 1.43
CA ALA A 32 25.36 -6.11 1.21
C ALA A 32 25.67 -7.61 1.27
N PRO A 33 26.73 -8.08 0.58
CA PRO A 33 27.06 -9.49 0.55
C PRO A 33 27.40 -10.03 1.95
N PRO A 34 27.00 -11.28 2.26
CA PRO A 34 27.27 -11.87 3.57
C PRO A 34 28.77 -11.97 3.82
N THR A 35 29.21 -11.55 5.00
CA THR A 35 30.58 -11.80 5.47
C THR A 35 30.69 -13.16 6.14
N ALA A 36 31.90 -13.71 6.23
CA ALA A 36 32.12 -14.95 6.97
C ALA A 36 31.70 -14.76 8.46
N PRO A 37 31.17 -15.81 9.11
CA PRO A 37 30.69 -15.73 10.49
C PRO A 37 31.75 -15.13 11.42
N GLY A 38 31.37 -14.11 12.19
CA GLY A 38 32.26 -13.43 13.14
C GLY A 38 33.17 -12.36 12.53
N ILE A 39 33.13 -12.13 11.21
CA ILE A 39 33.84 -11.02 10.57
C ILE A 39 32.86 -9.85 10.37
N PRO A 40 33.08 -8.69 11.01
CA PRO A 40 32.24 -7.52 10.80
C PRO A 40 32.41 -7.01 9.36
N GLN A 41 31.31 -6.55 8.77
CA GLN A 41 31.32 -5.99 7.42
C GLN A 41 32.06 -4.65 7.42
N THR A 42 33.26 -4.63 6.85
CA THR A 42 34.11 -3.43 6.75
C THR A 42 33.82 -2.59 5.51
N ASN A 43 33.23 -3.20 4.49
CA ASN A 43 32.94 -2.53 3.23
C ASN A 43 31.70 -1.64 3.38
N ARG A 44 31.83 -0.37 2.98
CA ARG A 44 30.73 0.58 2.95
C ARG A 44 30.13 0.60 1.56
N TYR A 45 28.87 0.21 1.47
CA TYR A 45 28.08 0.30 0.23
C TYR A 45 27.19 1.53 0.32
N GLN A 46 27.20 2.35 -0.73
CA GLN A 46 26.40 3.57 -0.81
C GLN A 46 25.53 3.52 -2.05
N PHE A 47 24.25 3.86 -1.85
CA PHE A 47 23.32 4.06 -2.94
C PHE A 47 23.44 5.51 -3.44
N GLU A 48 23.68 5.67 -4.73
CA GLU A 48 23.80 6.97 -5.38
C GLU A 48 22.94 6.98 -6.66
N VAL A 49 22.15 8.05 -6.82
CA VAL A 49 21.38 8.29 -8.04
C VAL A 49 22.23 9.11 -9.00
N ILE A 50 22.79 8.45 -10.01
CA ILE A 50 23.70 9.09 -10.98
C ILE A 50 22.95 9.99 -11.97
N ASN A 51 21.80 9.53 -12.47
CA ASN A 51 21.00 10.28 -13.43
C ASN A 51 19.53 9.88 -13.32
N CYS A 52 18.63 10.85 -13.37
CA CYS A 52 17.19 10.66 -13.39
C CYS A 52 16.60 11.36 -14.62
N LYS A 53 15.84 10.63 -15.43
CA LYS A 53 15.18 11.17 -16.63
C LYS A 53 13.69 10.87 -16.58
N LEU A 54 12.86 11.88 -16.80
CA LEU A 54 11.43 11.75 -16.93
C LEU A 54 11.02 11.95 -18.39
N TYR A 55 10.33 10.95 -18.96
CA TYR A 55 9.77 11.03 -20.29
C TYR A 55 8.25 11.17 -20.19
N VAL A 56 7.71 12.26 -20.73
CA VAL A 56 6.27 12.55 -20.72
C VAL A 56 5.73 12.53 -22.14
N LYS A 57 4.67 11.76 -22.38
CA LYS A 57 3.92 11.80 -23.64
C LYS A 57 2.92 12.95 -23.60
N LYS A 58 2.99 13.83 -24.59
CA LYS A 58 2.02 14.91 -24.81
C LYS A 58 1.19 14.58 -26.04
N VAL A 59 -0.07 15.01 -26.03
CA VAL A 59 -1.00 14.83 -27.15
C VAL A 59 -1.35 16.21 -27.68
N ASP A 60 -1.07 16.42 -28.97
CA ASP A 60 -1.51 17.63 -29.67
C ASP A 60 -2.95 17.45 -30.14
N ILE A 61 -3.77 18.47 -29.90
CA ILE A 61 -5.20 18.47 -30.23
C ILE A 61 -5.50 19.56 -31.25
N MET A 62 -6.51 19.34 -32.09
CA MET A 62 -7.00 20.35 -33.03
C MET A 62 -7.59 21.56 -32.29
N ASP A 63 -7.41 22.77 -32.85
CA ASP A 63 -7.86 24.03 -32.24
C ASP A 63 -9.36 24.02 -31.90
N GLY A 64 -10.19 23.44 -32.75
CA GLY A 64 -11.63 23.32 -32.50
C GLY A 64 -11.96 22.50 -31.24
N LEU A 65 -11.20 21.43 -30.99
CA LEU A 65 -11.34 20.62 -29.77
C LEU A 65 -10.80 21.35 -28.54
N ALA A 66 -9.69 22.08 -28.68
CA ALA A 66 -9.14 22.91 -27.61
C ALA A 66 -10.15 23.98 -27.16
N LEU A 67 -10.83 24.63 -28.09
CA LEU A 67 -11.87 25.63 -27.80
C LEU A 67 -13.09 25.01 -27.12
N ASP A 68 -13.52 23.82 -27.56
CA ASP A 68 -14.63 23.10 -26.93
C ASP A 68 -14.31 22.68 -25.49
N ILE A 69 -13.09 22.19 -25.24
CA ILE A 69 -12.61 21.87 -23.89
C ILE A 69 -12.61 23.13 -23.01
N ALA A 70 -12.10 24.27 -23.51
CA ALA A 70 -12.10 25.53 -22.77
C ALA A 70 -13.52 25.97 -22.38
N LYS A 71 -14.47 25.95 -23.34
CA LYS A 71 -15.89 26.28 -23.08
C LYS A 71 -16.52 25.34 -22.06
N LYS A 72 -16.19 24.04 -22.12
CA LYS A 72 -16.68 23.06 -21.13
C LYS A 72 -16.13 23.35 -19.74
N LEU A 73 -14.86 23.78 -19.65
CA LEU A 73 -14.20 24.09 -18.39
C LEU A 73 -14.78 25.35 -17.72
N ASP A 74 -15.32 26.29 -18.51
CA ASP A 74 -16.09 27.44 -17.98
C ASP A 74 -17.40 27.03 -17.31
N MET A 75 -18.02 25.94 -17.76
CA MET A 75 -19.29 25.44 -17.21
C MET A 75 -19.10 24.46 -16.05
N ARG A 76 -18.08 23.60 -16.12
CA ARG A 76 -17.82 22.56 -15.12
C ARG A 76 -16.34 22.24 -15.02
N PRO A 77 -15.81 21.96 -13.82
CA PRO A 77 -14.43 21.56 -13.66
C PRO A 77 -14.17 20.19 -14.31
N ALA A 78 -12.94 19.99 -14.77
CA ALA A 78 -12.46 18.67 -15.16
C ALA A 78 -12.33 17.79 -13.91
N ARG A 79 -12.79 16.55 -13.99
CA ARG A 79 -12.84 15.62 -12.86
C ARG A 79 -11.99 14.40 -13.14
N TYR A 80 -11.09 14.09 -12.22
CA TYR A 80 -10.16 12.98 -12.30
C TYR A 80 -10.36 12.08 -11.10
N ALA A 81 -10.97 10.91 -11.32
CA ALA A 81 -11.02 9.87 -10.30
C ALA A 81 -9.63 9.24 -10.19
N ILE A 82 -9.04 9.27 -9.00
CA ILE A 82 -7.72 8.71 -8.73
C ILE A 82 -7.78 7.74 -7.56
N ARG A 83 -6.88 6.76 -7.57
CA ARG A 83 -6.62 5.91 -6.41
C ARG A 83 -5.47 6.53 -5.62
N LYS A 84 -5.76 7.04 -4.41
CA LYS A 84 -4.73 7.51 -3.50
C LYS A 84 -4.27 6.37 -2.60
N THR A 85 -2.98 6.34 -2.31
CA THR A 85 -2.36 5.42 -1.35
C THR A 85 -2.06 6.16 -0.06
N MET A 86 -2.46 5.59 1.07
CA MET A 86 -2.21 6.13 2.41
C MET A 86 -1.35 5.14 3.18
N MET A 87 -0.17 5.57 3.62
CA MET A 87 0.77 4.72 4.36
C MET A 87 0.78 5.10 5.83
N LYS A 88 0.77 4.11 6.73
CA LYS A 88 0.88 4.32 8.17
C LYS A 88 1.74 3.24 8.82
N PRO A 89 2.91 3.56 9.36
CA PRO A 89 3.68 2.63 10.17
C PRO A 89 3.19 2.66 11.63
N LEU A 90 3.15 1.50 12.28
CA LEU A 90 2.77 1.35 13.69
C LEU A 90 3.75 0.43 14.41
N PHE A 91 4.37 0.91 15.50
CA PHE A 91 5.31 0.11 16.28
C PHE A 91 4.56 -0.77 17.31
N ILE A 92 4.94 -2.04 17.39
CA ILE A 92 4.45 -3.00 18.38
C ILE A 92 5.63 -3.38 19.29
N SER A 93 5.50 -3.05 20.57
CA SER A 93 6.52 -3.32 21.57
C SER A 93 6.71 -4.81 21.85
N GLN A 94 7.93 -5.22 22.17
CA GLN A 94 8.25 -6.58 22.63
C GLN A 94 7.37 -7.04 23.81
N GLY A 95 7.16 -8.35 23.92
CA GLY A 95 6.39 -8.95 25.02
C GLY A 95 4.87 -8.88 24.87
N ARG A 96 4.35 -8.20 23.84
CA ARG A 96 2.89 -8.10 23.58
C ARG A 96 2.35 -9.38 22.96
N TYR A 97 1.15 -9.78 23.39
CA TYR A 97 0.36 -10.85 22.77
C TYR A 97 -0.81 -10.32 21.94
N GLU A 98 -1.17 -9.05 22.11
CA GLU A 98 -2.27 -8.41 21.39
C GLU A 98 -1.88 -6.98 21.02
N PHE A 99 -2.41 -6.52 19.88
CA PHE A 99 -2.21 -5.18 19.39
C PHE A 99 -3.49 -4.66 18.72
N ASN A 100 -3.97 -3.51 19.15
CA ASN A 100 -5.15 -2.85 18.60
C ASN A 100 -4.84 -1.39 18.34
N ALA A 101 -5.16 -0.88 17.15
CA ALA A 101 -4.89 0.50 16.79
C ALA A 101 -5.84 1.02 15.70
N ASN A 102 -6.17 2.30 15.76
CA ASN A 102 -6.87 2.99 14.67
C ASN A 102 -5.92 3.20 13.49
N LEU A 103 -6.36 2.85 12.29
CA LEU A 103 -5.60 2.99 11.05
C LEU A 103 -5.90 4.33 10.39
N PHE A 104 -7.12 4.50 9.89
CA PHE A 104 -7.60 5.69 9.16
C PHE A 104 -8.86 6.24 9.83
N MET A 105 -9.01 7.56 9.96
CA MET A 105 -10.09 8.18 10.74
C MET A 105 -11.16 8.93 9.93
N ASP A 106 -10.84 9.38 8.72
CA ASP A 106 -11.77 10.21 7.93
C ASP A 106 -12.43 9.45 6.79
N GLN A 107 -11.69 8.52 6.18
CA GLN A 107 -12.12 7.76 5.03
C GLN A 107 -11.82 6.28 5.24
N ILE A 108 -12.80 5.44 4.93
CA ILE A 108 -12.62 4.00 4.89
C ILE A 108 -11.97 3.64 3.56
N PRO A 109 -10.75 3.09 3.56
CA PRO A 109 -10.12 2.61 2.35
C PRO A 109 -10.98 1.54 1.67
N ARG A 110 -10.90 1.43 0.35
CA ARG A 110 -11.46 0.29 -0.38
C ARG A 110 -10.68 -0.99 -0.09
N ARG A 111 -9.38 -0.86 0.18
CA ARG A 111 -8.47 -1.97 0.42
C ARG A 111 -7.48 -1.58 1.51
N VAL A 112 -7.21 -2.49 2.42
CA VAL A 112 -6.17 -2.34 3.44
C VAL A 112 -5.20 -3.49 3.31
N ILE A 113 -3.92 -3.16 3.12
CA ILE A 113 -2.81 -4.09 3.03
C ILE A 113 -1.96 -3.93 4.28
N LEU A 114 -1.68 -5.05 4.95
CA LEU A 114 -0.93 -5.10 6.20
C LEU A 114 0.22 -6.09 6.09
N GLY A 115 1.39 -5.71 6.60
CA GLY A 115 2.52 -6.61 6.74
C GLY A 115 3.33 -6.25 7.99
N LEU A 116 3.88 -7.27 8.66
CA LEU A 116 4.78 -7.06 9.79
C LEU A 116 6.22 -7.28 9.36
N VAL A 117 7.11 -6.40 9.80
CA VAL A 117 8.56 -6.54 9.65
C VAL A 117 9.23 -6.32 10.99
N SER A 118 10.45 -6.82 11.17
CA SER A 118 11.18 -6.49 12.40
C SER A 118 11.50 -5.00 12.43
N ASN A 119 11.59 -4.40 13.62
CA ASN A 119 11.91 -2.98 13.72
C ASN A 119 13.28 -2.64 13.08
N SER A 120 14.25 -3.55 13.19
CA SER A 120 15.55 -3.39 12.52
C SER A 120 15.45 -3.39 11.00
N ASP A 121 14.59 -4.24 10.43
CA ASP A 121 14.38 -4.29 8.98
C ASP A 121 13.68 -3.01 8.49
N TYR A 122 12.73 -2.47 9.26
CA TYR A 122 12.05 -1.22 8.94
C TYR A 122 12.97 0.00 8.93
N VAL A 123 13.84 0.13 9.95
CA VAL A 123 14.83 1.22 10.02
C VAL A 123 15.91 1.04 8.94
N GLY A 124 16.16 -0.21 8.53
CA GLY A 124 17.15 -0.60 7.53
C GLY A 124 18.41 -1.14 8.19
N ALA A 125 18.83 -2.31 7.72
CA ALA A 125 20.05 -3.00 8.12
C ALA A 125 20.78 -3.49 6.87
N ILE A 126 22.11 -3.37 6.89
CA ILE A 126 22.93 -3.59 5.70
C ILE A 126 22.95 -5.05 5.21
N ASP A 127 22.64 -5.98 6.10
CA ASP A 127 22.67 -7.43 5.88
C ASP A 127 21.26 -8.06 5.80
N ARG A 128 20.20 -7.24 5.89
CA ARG A 128 18.82 -7.71 5.95
C ARG A 128 17.91 -6.94 5.00
N SER A 129 16.82 -7.58 4.59
CA SER A 129 15.84 -6.97 3.69
C SER A 129 14.74 -6.27 4.47
N PRO A 130 14.39 -5.00 4.15
CA PRO A 130 13.20 -4.34 4.70
C PRO A 130 11.88 -4.96 4.20
N PHE A 131 11.95 -5.80 3.16
CA PHE A 131 10.78 -6.46 2.56
C PHE A 131 10.58 -7.90 3.07
N ASN A 132 11.22 -8.26 4.19
CA ASN A 132 11.05 -9.57 4.81
C ASN A 132 9.82 -9.57 5.74
N PHE A 133 8.64 -9.72 5.16
CA PHE A 133 7.38 -9.73 5.89
C PHE A 133 7.15 -11.09 6.56
N GLN A 134 7.31 -11.12 7.88
CA GLN A 134 7.20 -12.34 8.66
C GLN A 134 5.87 -12.39 9.41
N PRO A 135 5.32 -13.59 9.69
CA PRO A 135 4.07 -13.70 10.42
C PRO A 135 4.20 -13.36 11.91
N PHE A 136 5.40 -13.43 12.50
CA PHE A 136 5.66 -13.21 13.94
C PHE A 136 4.70 -13.99 14.87
N ASN A 137 4.39 -15.25 14.53
CA ASN A 137 3.45 -16.10 15.29
C ASN A 137 2.05 -15.47 15.43
N MET A 138 1.62 -14.69 14.44
CA MET A 138 0.27 -14.15 14.38
C MET A 138 -0.75 -15.30 14.34
N ARG A 139 -1.75 -15.21 15.22
CA ARG A 139 -2.84 -16.17 15.36
C ARG A 139 -4.14 -15.64 14.75
N GLU A 140 -4.39 -14.36 14.92
CA GLU A 140 -5.63 -13.72 14.46
C GLU A 140 -5.31 -12.29 14.00
N ILE A 141 -5.93 -11.88 12.90
CA ILE A 141 -5.89 -10.50 12.41
C ILE A 141 -7.25 -10.13 11.81
N SER A 142 -7.72 -8.94 12.14
CA SER A 142 -8.96 -8.40 11.60
C SER A 142 -8.90 -6.88 11.46
N ILE A 143 -9.67 -6.36 10.51
CA ILE A 143 -9.99 -4.95 10.37
C ILE A 143 -11.44 -4.72 10.81
N ILE A 144 -11.65 -3.74 11.67
CA ILE A 144 -12.99 -3.22 11.97
C ILE A 144 -13.19 -1.94 11.16
N ALA A 145 -14.23 -1.92 10.32
CA ALA A 145 -14.67 -0.74 9.57
C ALA A 145 -16.18 -0.55 9.76
N ASN A 146 -16.62 0.61 10.24
CA ASN A 146 -18.03 0.91 10.54
C ASN A 146 -18.76 -0.19 11.33
N GLY A 147 -18.09 -0.74 12.36
CA GLY A 147 -18.65 -1.78 13.22
C GLY A 147 -18.74 -3.18 12.59
N ARG A 148 -18.24 -3.37 11.37
CA ARG A 148 -18.10 -4.68 10.72
C ARG A 148 -16.66 -5.16 10.78
N SER A 149 -16.46 -6.45 11.05
CA SER A 149 -15.16 -7.11 11.05
C SER A 149 -14.86 -7.72 9.69
N TYR A 150 -13.60 -7.61 9.27
CA TYR A 150 -13.05 -8.16 8.04
C TYR A 150 -11.80 -8.99 8.37
N PRO A 151 -11.75 -10.30 8.00
CA PRO A 151 -12.89 -11.08 7.54
C PRO A 151 -14.00 -11.17 8.61
N GLN A 152 -15.21 -11.50 8.17
CA GLN A 152 -16.35 -11.69 9.08
C GLN A 152 -16.15 -12.91 9.98
N ALA A 153 -15.64 -14.00 9.42
CA ALA A 153 -15.19 -15.17 10.17
C ALA A 153 -13.68 -15.02 10.44
N PRO A 154 -13.25 -14.90 11.71
CA PRO A 154 -11.85 -14.71 12.08
C PRO A 154 -10.94 -15.79 11.50
N TYR A 155 -9.66 -15.45 11.31
CA TYR A 155 -8.65 -16.44 11.04
C TYR A 155 -8.26 -17.19 12.31
N ASP A 156 -7.91 -18.47 12.17
CA ASP A 156 -7.22 -19.28 13.19
C ASP A 156 -5.87 -19.71 12.61
N LEU A 157 -4.92 -18.78 12.64
CA LEU A 157 -3.63 -18.93 11.98
C LEU A 157 -2.65 -19.74 12.84
N ASP A 158 -1.97 -20.67 12.18
CA ASP A 158 -0.89 -21.46 12.76
C ASP A 158 0.14 -21.77 11.67
N PHE A 159 1.14 -20.90 11.55
CA PHE A 159 2.17 -20.99 10.52
C PHE A 159 3.01 -22.26 10.62
N PRO A 160 3.53 -22.66 11.81
CA PRO A 160 4.25 -23.92 11.97
C PRO A 160 3.47 -25.17 11.52
N ASN A 161 2.15 -25.18 11.72
CA ASN A 161 1.29 -26.31 11.34
C ASN A 161 0.60 -26.14 9.97
N GLY A 162 1.00 -25.15 9.17
CA GLY A 162 0.44 -24.95 7.82
C GLY A 162 -0.96 -24.35 7.77
N LYS A 163 -1.52 -23.88 8.88
CA LYS A 163 -2.87 -23.29 8.93
C LYS A 163 -2.84 -21.80 8.57
N PHE A 164 -2.55 -21.51 7.30
CA PHE A 164 -2.61 -20.14 6.76
C PHE A 164 -3.17 -20.10 5.34
N ALA A 165 -3.65 -21.24 4.83
CA ALA A 165 -4.11 -21.35 3.45
C ALA A 165 -5.24 -20.39 3.09
N ARG A 166 -6.14 -20.13 4.04
CA ARG A 166 -7.22 -19.15 3.85
C ARG A 166 -6.66 -17.73 3.68
N ALA A 167 -5.73 -17.30 4.54
CA ALA A 167 -5.13 -15.98 4.42
C ALA A 167 -4.33 -15.82 3.12
N PHE A 168 -3.63 -16.85 2.68
CA PHE A 168 -2.94 -16.87 1.39
C PHE A 168 -3.91 -16.77 0.21
N ASN A 169 -5.02 -17.51 0.24
CA ASN A 169 -6.04 -17.43 -0.80
C ASN A 169 -6.72 -16.05 -0.82
N ASP A 170 -7.15 -15.55 0.33
CA ASP A 170 -7.80 -14.25 0.48
C ASP A 170 -6.89 -13.11 -0.01
N MET A 171 -5.58 -13.19 0.24
CA MET A 171 -4.59 -12.26 -0.32
C MET A 171 -4.63 -12.27 -1.85
N ASN A 172 -4.53 -13.46 -2.48
CA ASN A 172 -4.51 -13.60 -3.93
C ASN A 172 -5.83 -13.17 -4.58
N GLU A 173 -6.96 -13.41 -3.91
CA GLU A 173 -8.27 -12.95 -4.33
C GLU A 173 -8.36 -11.44 -4.28
N ALA A 174 -7.98 -10.82 -3.16
CA ALA A 174 -8.10 -9.39 -2.98
C ALA A 174 -7.20 -8.58 -3.94
N ILE A 175 -6.08 -9.13 -4.40
CA ILE A 175 -5.22 -8.48 -5.41
C ILE A 175 -5.57 -8.86 -6.85
N GLY A 176 -6.58 -9.71 -7.07
CA GLY A 176 -7.12 -10.04 -8.40
C GLY A 176 -6.43 -11.19 -9.13
N PHE A 177 -5.59 -11.99 -8.44
CA PHE A 177 -4.96 -13.17 -9.04
C PHE A 177 -5.76 -14.47 -8.83
N ALA A 178 -6.72 -14.50 -7.90
CA ALA A 178 -7.58 -15.67 -7.75
C ALA A 178 -8.34 -15.96 -9.04
N ASN A 179 -8.37 -17.23 -9.44
CA ASN A 179 -8.99 -17.72 -10.68
C ASN A 179 -8.42 -17.11 -11.98
N SER A 180 -7.23 -16.49 -11.92
CA SER A 180 -6.48 -16.07 -13.09
C SER A 180 -5.38 -17.08 -13.43
N LEU A 181 -4.86 -17.04 -14.66
CA LEU A 181 -3.63 -17.75 -15.03
C LEU A 181 -2.36 -16.97 -14.64
N GLU A 182 -2.53 -15.81 -14.00
CA GLU A 182 -1.47 -14.93 -13.57
C GLU A 182 -1.12 -15.17 -12.09
N SER A 183 0.07 -14.74 -11.69
CA SER A 183 0.57 -14.91 -10.33
C SER A 183 1.33 -13.67 -9.89
N ASN A 184 1.23 -13.33 -8.61
CA ASN A 184 2.07 -12.32 -7.96
C ASN A 184 3.51 -12.82 -7.70
N GLY A 185 3.83 -14.09 -8.00
CA GLY A 185 5.14 -14.69 -7.78
C GLY A 185 5.43 -15.11 -6.33
N ILE A 186 4.48 -14.92 -5.39
CA ILE A 186 4.62 -15.34 -3.99
C ILE A 186 4.12 -16.78 -3.85
N THR A 187 5.03 -17.69 -3.52
CA THR A 187 4.66 -19.09 -3.25
C THR A 187 3.99 -19.24 -1.89
N PHE A 188 3.25 -20.35 -1.71
CA PHE A 188 2.66 -20.72 -0.42
C PHE A 188 3.71 -20.79 0.71
N GLU A 189 4.89 -21.30 0.40
CA GLU A 189 6.01 -21.37 1.34
C GLU A 189 6.59 -19.99 1.66
N GLN A 190 6.82 -19.15 0.64
CA GLN A 190 7.31 -17.79 0.84
C GLN A 190 6.35 -16.97 1.69
N TYR A 191 5.04 -17.13 1.50
CA TYR A 191 4.02 -16.48 2.32
C TYR A 191 4.15 -16.82 3.81
N ALA A 192 4.53 -18.06 4.13
CA ALA A 192 4.66 -18.51 5.50
C ALA A 192 5.86 -17.91 6.25
N TYR A 193 6.92 -17.54 5.52
CA TYR A 193 8.22 -17.20 6.13
C TYR A 193 8.74 -15.80 5.83
N THR A 194 8.47 -15.25 4.64
CA THR A 194 9.17 -14.05 4.14
C THR A 194 8.27 -13.02 3.47
N HIS A 195 7.06 -13.40 3.05
CA HIS A 195 6.13 -12.55 2.30
C HIS A 195 4.71 -12.62 2.90
N CYS A 196 4.60 -12.67 4.22
CA CYS A 196 3.32 -12.72 4.92
C CYS A 196 2.62 -11.35 4.88
N ILE A 197 1.74 -11.18 3.90
CA ILE A 197 0.97 -9.95 3.68
C ILE A 197 -0.53 -10.28 3.76
N PHE A 198 -1.27 -9.47 4.51
CA PHE A 198 -2.72 -9.58 4.60
C PHE A 198 -3.36 -8.47 3.77
N VAL A 199 -4.33 -8.83 2.93
CA VAL A 199 -5.03 -7.88 2.08
C VAL A 199 -6.52 -8.02 2.34
N PHE A 200 -7.12 -6.95 2.85
CA PHE A 200 -8.54 -6.88 3.16
C PHE A 200 -9.22 -6.04 2.10
N ASN A 201 -10.09 -6.66 1.30
CA ASN A 201 -11.02 -5.95 0.46
C ASN A 201 -12.21 -5.46 1.30
N LEU A 202 -12.42 -4.16 1.34
CA LEU A 202 -13.50 -3.50 2.07
C LEU A 202 -14.59 -2.97 1.13
N THR A 203 -14.50 -3.18 -0.20
CA THR A 203 -15.52 -2.73 -1.16
C THR A 203 -16.88 -3.37 -0.87
N ASN A 204 -17.96 -2.68 -1.23
CA ASN A 204 -19.32 -3.21 -1.04
C ASN A 204 -19.65 -4.31 -2.06
N SER A 205 -19.05 -4.24 -3.24
CA SER A 205 -19.27 -5.17 -4.36
C SER A 205 -18.52 -6.50 -4.17
N GLY A 206 -17.48 -6.55 -3.33
CA GLY A 206 -16.54 -7.68 -3.27
C GLY A 206 -15.61 -7.76 -4.50
N GLU A 207 -15.93 -7.04 -5.58
CA GLU A 207 -15.16 -6.97 -6.81
C GLU A 207 -14.39 -5.64 -6.88
N ASP A 208 -13.07 -5.70 -7.00
CA ASP A 208 -12.21 -4.55 -7.26
C ASP A 208 -11.73 -4.59 -8.72
N GLN A 209 -12.68 -4.47 -9.67
CA GLN A 209 -12.34 -4.38 -11.09
C GLN A 209 -11.74 -3.01 -11.42
N SER A 210 -10.72 -3.00 -12.29
CA SER A 210 -10.10 -1.78 -12.78
C SER A 210 -11.13 -0.88 -13.48
N GLY A 211 -11.26 0.37 -13.03
CA GLY A 211 -12.17 1.37 -13.60
C GLY A 211 -13.48 1.60 -12.85
N LEU A 212 -13.80 0.79 -11.83
CA LEU A 212 -14.94 1.04 -10.95
C LEU A 212 -14.55 2.04 -9.84
N PHE A 213 -15.24 3.18 -9.81
CA PHE A 213 -15.17 4.16 -8.72
C PHE A 213 -16.30 3.84 -7.73
N ASP A 214 -15.93 3.46 -6.51
CA ASP A 214 -16.91 3.19 -5.46
C ASP A 214 -17.26 4.48 -4.73
N LEU A 215 -18.42 4.48 -4.07
CA LEU A 215 -18.81 5.62 -3.24
C LEU A 215 -17.80 5.78 -2.10
N ILE A 216 -17.22 6.97 -1.97
CA ILE A 216 -16.36 7.30 -0.85
C ILE A 216 -17.16 7.22 0.45
N ARG A 217 -16.70 6.35 1.36
CA ARG A 217 -17.32 6.15 2.67
C ARG A 217 -16.48 6.83 3.73
N ASN A 218 -17.12 7.73 4.48
CA ASN A 218 -16.51 8.33 5.65
C ASN A 218 -16.61 7.38 6.83
N GLY A 219 -15.58 7.37 7.66
CA GLY A 219 -15.55 6.56 8.87
C GLY A 219 -14.15 6.11 9.24
N THR A 220 -14.10 5.37 10.35
CA THR A 220 -12.86 4.92 10.94
C THR A 220 -12.59 3.45 10.62
N THR A 221 -11.33 3.12 10.42
CA THR A 221 -10.86 1.73 10.39
C THR A 221 -9.87 1.48 11.52
N ALA A 222 -9.96 0.30 12.13
CA ALA A 222 -9.06 -0.15 13.18
C ALA A 222 -8.58 -1.57 12.90
N VAL A 223 -7.36 -1.89 13.33
CA VAL A 223 -6.80 -3.25 13.28
C VAL A 223 -6.83 -3.87 14.65
N ASN A 224 -7.12 -5.17 14.71
CA ASN A 224 -6.89 -6.01 15.89
C ASN A 224 -6.03 -7.20 15.49
N ILE A 225 -4.97 -7.45 16.24
CA ILE A 225 -4.03 -8.55 16.01
C ILE A 225 -3.81 -9.29 17.32
N LYS A 226 -3.81 -10.62 17.25
CA LYS A 226 -3.41 -11.50 18.36
C LYS A 226 -2.28 -12.42 17.91
N PHE A 227 -1.32 -12.63 18.80
CA PHE A 227 -0.15 -13.47 18.60
C PHE A 227 -0.24 -14.69 19.52
N SER A 228 0.23 -15.84 19.05
CA SER A 228 0.34 -17.06 19.87
C SER A 228 1.58 -17.06 20.77
N GLN A 229 2.59 -16.25 20.41
CA GLN A 229 3.81 -16.01 21.16
C GLN A 229 4.01 -14.50 21.35
N PRO A 230 4.73 -14.07 22.40
CA PRO A 230 4.97 -12.65 22.60
C PRO A 230 5.84 -12.10 21.46
N ILE A 231 5.61 -10.84 21.09
CA ILE A 231 6.46 -10.13 20.12
C ILE A 231 7.93 -10.22 20.56
N PRO A 232 8.85 -10.59 19.65
CA PRO A 232 10.26 -10.80 19.97
C PRO A 232 10.95 -9.52 20.44
N GLU A 233 12.14 -9.71 21.01
CA GLU A 233 13.00 -8.60 21.45
C GLU A 233 13.28 -7.62 20.31
N GLY A 234 13.29 -6.32 20.63
CA GLY A 234 13.47 -5.24 19.65
C GLY A 234 12.18 -4.78 18.97
N GLY A 235 11.06 -5.50 19.15
CA GLY A 235 9.75 -5.12 18.63
C GLY A 235 9.61 -5.28 17.11
N VAL A 236 8.38 -5.06 16.64
CA VAL A 236 8.03 -5.19 15.21
C VAL A 236 7.30 -3.95 14.72
N MET A 237 7.42 -3.68 13.43
CA MET A 237 6.72 -2.60 12.74
C MET A 237 5.61 -3.19 11.88
N LEU A 238 4.38 -2.74 12.11
CA LEU A 238 3.24 -2.97 11.25
C LEU A 238 3.21 -1.89 10.18
N ILE A 239 3.37 -2.32 8.93
CA ILE A 239 3.24 -1.48 7.75
C ILE A 239 1.80 -1.58 7.27
N VAL A 240 1.12 -0.44 7.28
CA VAL A 240 -0.26 -0.33 6.80
C VAL A 240 -0.28 0.50 5.53
N MET A 241 -0.89 -0.06 4.50
CA MET A 241 -1.18 0.63 3.24
C MET A 241 -2.69 0.58 3.01
N GLY A 242 -3.32 1.74 2.95
CA GLY A 242 -4.71 1.89 2.55
C GLY A 242 -4.79 2.40 1.12
N GLU A 243 -5.66 1.81 0.30
CA GLU A 243 -6.03 2.37 -1.00
C GLU A 243 -7.42 2.98 -0.89
N ALA A 244 -7.56 4.24 -1.28
CA ALA A 244 -8.83 4.95 -1.23
C ALA A 244 -9.10 5.66 -2.56
N ASP A 245 -10.39 5.83 -2.87
CA ASP A 245 -10.83 6.70 -3.95
C ASP A 245 -10.68 8.17 -3.56
N SER A 246 -10.27 8.99 -4.51
CA SER A 246 -10.37 10.45 -4.40
C SER A 246 -10.71 11.04 -5.75
N LEU A 247 -11.44 12.16 -5.73
CA LEU A 247 -11.75 12.94 -6.89
C LEU A 247 -10.93 14.23 -6.87
N ILE A 248 -10.06 14.39 -7.87
CA ILE A 248 -9.39 15.66 -8.14
C ILE A 248 -10.22 16.45 -9.15
N MET A 249 -10.48 17.71 -8.84
CA MET A 249 -11.19 18.63 -9.71
C MET A 249 -10.29 19.80 -10.08
N LEU A 250 -10.24 20.11 -11.37
CA LEU A 250 -9.50 21.24 -11.94
C LEU A 250 -10.49 22.23 -12.55
N ASP A 251 -10.48 23.45 -12.05
CA ASP A 251 -11.32 24.52 -12.59
C ASP A 251 -10.68 25.22 -13.80
N LYS A 252 -11.37 26.23 -14.34
CA LYS A 252 -10.87 27.04 -15.48
C LYS A 252 -9.55 27.76 -15.20
N ASN A 253 -9.26 28.06 -13.94
CA ASN A 253 -8.03 28.73 -13.50
C ASN A 253 -6.93 27.72 -13.14
N ARG A 254 -7.16 26.41 -13.34
CA ARG A 254 -6.27 25.31 -12.92
C ARG A 254 -6.11 25.19 -11.41
N THR A 255 -7.04 25.75 -10.65
CA THR A 255 -7.10 25.53 -9.20
C THR A 255 -7.50 24.09 -8.95
N ILE A 256 -6.70 23.40 -8.14
CA ILE A 256 -6.94 22.02 -7.74
C ILE A 256 -7.85 22.03 -6.51
N THR A 257 -8.93 21.25 -6.56
CA THR A 257 -9.77 20.94 -5.41
C THR A 257 -9.93 19.43 -5.29
N SER A 258 -9.97 18.90 -4.07
CA SER A 258 -10.22 17.48 -3.78
C SER A 258 -11.48 17.35 -2.93
N ASP A 259 -12.19 16.23 -3.10
CA ASP A 259 -13.35 15.85 -2.30
C ASP A 259 -13.00 15.31 -0.91
N THR A 260 -11.75 14.87 -0.72
CA THR A 260 -11.24 14.39 0.56
C THR A 260 -10.21 15.37 1.11
N THR A 261 -10.15 15.53 2.44
CA THR A 261 -9.05 16.24 3.10
C THR A 261 -7.72 15.64 2.63
N ILE A 262 -6.87 16.51 2.10
CA ILE A 262 -5.50 16.20 1.65
C ILE A 262 -4.60 16.11 2.89
#